data_AF-A0A6A4IDZ3-F1
#
_entry.id   AF-A0A6A4IDZ3-F1
#
_cell.length_a   1.000
_cell.length_b   1.000
_cell.length_c   1.000
_cell.angle_alpha   90.00
_cell.angle_beta   90.00
_cell.angle_gamma   90.00
#
_symmetry.space_group_name_H-M   'P 1'
#
loop_
_entity.id
_entity.type
_entity.pdbx_description
1 polymer ?
#
loop_
_entity_poly.entity_id
_entity_poly.type
_entity_poly.pdbx_seq_one_letter_code
_entity_poly.pdbx_strand_id
1 'polypeptide(L)'
;MSSPPPEHIWLFIESVPSDPEALYLEIPLNRIRANCSKPAKYLLFIAYAITALDGTITLAPQNQLIADDNQLEDQAIYIFNPGNEQTKKLPRTEWGGSQSKRDNQGYTQAIHTISFARGDQWLLQIIAERSGFEGDEGVNGMESIDDVRNGLCGDIEFHIAFDRNELGVIKTQSYSRHGRHSICSDAYFSCTHFLSP
;
A
#
# COMPACT_ATOMS: atom_id res chain seq x y z
N MET A 1 12.52 -10.18 23.40
CA MET A 1 11.66 -9.64 22.33
C MET A 1 10.55 -10.62 22.09
N SER A 2 9.32 -10.14 21.93
CA SER A 2 8.22 -10.96 21.42
C SER A 2 8.55 -11.43 20.01
N SER A 3 8.12 -12.64 19.65
CA SER A 3 8.12 -13.14 18.27
C SER A 3 6.76 -12.84 17.62
N PRO A 4 6.68 -12.78 16.29
CA PRO A 4 5.40 -12.72 15.60
C PRO A 4 4.50 -13.91 15.98
N PRO A 5 3.17 -13.76 15.99
CA PRO A 5 2.24 -14.87 16.17
C PRO A 5 2.42 -15.96 15.09
N PRO A 6 1.98 -17.21 15.34
CA PRO A 6 1.93 -18.24 14.30
C PRO A 6 1.18 -17.76 13.06
N GLU A 7 1.64 -18.17 11.87
CA GLU A 7 1.12 -17.76 10.56
C GLU A 7 1.24 -16.25 10.27
N HIS A 8 2.12 -15.53 10.99
CA HIS A 8 2.37 -14.11 10.78
C HIS A 8 3.87 -13.82 10.63
N ILE A 9 4.16 -12.70 9.99
CA ILE A 9 5.50 -12.09 9.93
C ILE A 9 5.41 -10.65 10.42
N TRP A 10 6.54 -10.12 10.86
CA TRP A 10 6.69 -8.69 11.11
C TRP A 10 7.56 -8.04 10.04
N LEU A 11 7.14 -6.88 9.54
CA LEU A 11 7.93 -6.03 8.65
C LEU A 11 8.19 -4.69 9.32
N PHE A 12 9.44 -4.41 9.68
CA PHE A 12 9.89 -3.14 10.24
C PHE A 12 10.20 -2.14 9.12
N ILE A 13 9.69 -0.91 9.22
CA ILE A 13 9.73 0.07 8.12
C ILE A 13 10.91 1.04 8.23
N GLU A 14 11.36 1.43 9.43
CA GLU A 14 12.43 2.44 9.60
C GLU A 14 13.37 2.18 10.80
N SER A 15 13.11 1.13 11.58
CA SER A 15 13.83 0.85 12.83
C SER A 15 14.16 -0.63 12.99
N VAL A 16 14.98 -0.93 14.01
CA VAL A 16 15.33 -2.29 14.40
C VAL A 16 14.40 -2.79 15.52
N PRO A 17 14.22 -4.11 15.70
CA PRO A 17 13.37 -4.66 16.75
C PRO A 17 13.73 -4.28 18.19
N SER A 18 14.94 -3.75 18.42
CA SER A 18 15.39 -3.26 19.73
C SER A 18 14.90 -1.87 20.08
N ASP A 19 14.39 -1.14 19.11
CA ASP A 19 13.84 0.19 19.31
C ASP A 19 12.37 0.07 19.77
N PRO A 20 12.00 0.57 20.97
CA PRO A 20 10.63 0.49 21.47
C PRO A 20 9.65 1.34 20.66
N GLU A 21 10.11 2.35 19.92
CA GLU A 21 9.29 3.23 19.08
C GLU A 21 9.27 2.76 17.62
N ALA A 22 9.79 1.56 17.34
CA ALA A 22 9.87 1.04 15.99
C ALA A 22 8.49 0.84 15.36
N LEU A 23 8.29 1.42 14.17
CA LEU A 23 7.12 1.15 13.35
C LEU A 23 7.28 -0.19 12.62
N TYR A 24 6.32 -1.10 12.84
CA TYR A 24 6.26 -2.38 12.14
C TYR A 24 4.83 -2.72 11.71
N LEU A 25 4.74 -3.64 10.74
CA LEU A 25 3.50 -4.24 10.29
C LEU A 25 3.46 -5.70 10.70
N GLU A 26 2.37 -6.14 11.29
CA GLU A 26 2.06 -7.56 11.47
C GLU A 26 1.22 -8.05 10.29
N ILE A 27 1.75 -8.99 9.52
CA ILE A 27 1.15 -9.41 8.25
C ILE A 27 0.88 -10.93 8.27
N PRO A 28 -0.40 -11.36 8.09
CA PRO A 28 -0.73 -12.77 7.99
C PRO A 28 -0.12 -13.40 6.73
N LEU A 29 0.62 -14.51 6.88
CA LEU A 29 1.27 -15.21 5.77
C LEU A 29 0.29 -15.82 4.78
N ASN A 30 -0.85 -16.31 5.26
CA ASN A 30 -1.89 -16.87 4.40
C ASN A 30 -2.40 -15.83 3.38
N ARG A 31 -2.50 -14.55 3.76
CA ARG A 31 -2.90 -13.45 2.86
C ARG A 31 -1.82 -13.18 1.82
N ILE A 32 -0.55 -13.13 2.21
CA ILE A 32 0.55 -12.94 1.25
C ILE A 32 0.60 -14.10 0.26
N ARG A 33 0.60 -15.35 0.76
CA ARG A 33 0.73 -16.56 -0.07
C ARG A 33 -0.46 -16.76 -1.02
N ALA A 34 -1.66 -16.36 -0.62
CA ALA A 34 -2.85 -16.45 -1.47
C ALA A 34 -2.84 -15.44 -2.62
N ASN A 35 -2.22 -14.27 -2.44
CA ASN A 35 -2.34 -13.15 -3.36
C ASN A 35 -1.04 -12.82 -4.12
N CYS A 36 0.10 -13.40 -3.73
CA CYS A 36 1.41 -13.05 -4.28
C CYS A 36 2.23 -14.29 -4.61
N SER A 37 2.67 -14.40 -5.87
CA SER A 37 3.64 -15.44 -6.29
C SER A 37 5.07 -15.16 -5.84
N LYS A 38 5.37 -13.90 -5.47
CA LYS A 38 6.68 -13.43 -5.02
C LYS A 38 6.55 -12.65 -3.71
N PRO A 39 6.50 -13.35 -2.56
CA PRO A 39 6.11 -12.73 -1.30
C PRO A 39 7.18 -11.77 -0.74
N ALA A 40 8.47 -12.01 -0.99
CA ALA A 40 9.54 -11.05 -0.64
C ALA A 40 9.42 -9.73 -1.42
N LYS A 41 9.16 -9.80 -2.74
CA LYS A 41 8.89 -8.62 -3.57
C LYS A 41 7.66 -7.84 -3.10
N TYR A 42 6.65 -8.52 -2.57
CA TYR A 42 5.48 -7.88 -1.97
C TYR A 42 5.84 -7.08 -0.70
N LEU A 43 6.70 -7.59 0.17
CA LEU A 43 7.17 -6.82 1.34
C LEU A 43 7.93 -5.56 0.93
N LEU A 44 8.81 -5.67 -0.06
CA LEU A 44 9.55 -4.52 -0.58
C LEU A 44 8.60 -3.47 -1.18
N PHE A 45 7.57 -3.92 -1.90
CA PHE A 45 6.53 -3.06 -2.43
C PHE A 45 5.72 -2.35 -1.33
N ILE A 46 5.33 -3.05 -0.25
CA ILE A 46 4.64 -2.42 0.89
C ILE A 46 5.54 -1.34 1.51
N ALA A 47 6.81 -1.67 1.78
CA ALA A 47 7.74 -0.73 2.38
C ALA A 47 7.94 0.51 1.51
N TYR A 48 8.09 0.32 0.19
CA TYR A 48 8.13 1.41 -0.78
C TYR A 48 6.84 2.24 -0.77
N ALA A 49 5.67 1.61 -0.76
CA ALA A 49 4.39 2.32 -0.78
C ALA A 49 4.18 3.20 0.47
N ILE A 50 4.73 2.79 1.62
CA ILE A 50 4.65 3.53 2.89
C ILE A 50 5.69 4.66 2.94
N THR A 51 6.94 4.36 2.58
CA THR A 51 8.07 5.29 2.77
C THR A 51 8.34 6.19 1.56
N ALA A 52 7.86 5.80 0.38
CA ALA A 52 8.27 6.34 -0.93
C ALA A 52 9.79 6.28 -1.18
N LEU A 53 10.49 5.34 -0.52
CA LEU A 53 11.93 5.13 -0.65
C LEU A 53 12.23 3.77 -1.29
N ASP A 54 13.23 3.74 -2.18
CA ASP A 54 13.83 2.49 -2.65
C ASP A 54 14.63 1.86 -1.50
N GLY A 55 14.76 0.54 -1.47
CA GLY A 55 15.51 -0.14 -0.43
C GLY A 55 15.65 -1.64 -0.61
N THR A 56 16.01 -2.32 0.47
CA THR A 56 16.18 -3.78 0.50
C THR A 56 15.58 -4.37 1.77
N ILE A 57 15.18 -5.65 1.70
CA ILE A 57 14.67 -6.37 2.86
C ILE A 57 15.74 -7.31 3.40
N THR A 58 15.99 -7.25 4.71
CA THR A 58 16.85 -8.22 5.42
C THR A 58 16.04 -9.04 6.42
N LEU A 59 16.46 -10.28 6.63
CA LEU A 59 15.91 -11.18 7.65
C LEU A 59 16.73 -11.04 8.94
N ALA A 60 16.04 -10.72 10.03
CA ALA A 60 16.61 -10.66 11.36
C ALA A 60 16.59 -12.04 12.04
N PRO A 61 17.54 -12.31 12.97
CA PRO A 61 18.59 -11.43 13.46
C PRO A 61 19.87 -11.42 12.60
N GLN A 62 19.98 -12.25 11.57
CA GLN A 62 21.23 -12.44 10.82
C GLN A 62 21.56 -11.30 9.85
N ASN A 63 20.64 -10.34 9.66
CA ASN A 63 20.71 -9.31 8.63
C ASN A 63 20.98 -9.89 7.24
N GLN A 64 20.40 -11.07 6.97
CA GLN A 64 20.55 -11.74 5.69
C GLN A 64 19.70 -11.03 4.64
N LEU A 65 20.31 -10.57 3.56
CA LEU A 65 19.59 -10.00 2.43
C LEU A 65 18.66 -11.05 1.80
N ILE A 66 17.38 -10.68 1.63
CA ILE A 66 16.36 -11.53 1.03
C ILE A 66 16.23 -11.16 -0.45
N ALA A 67 16.40 -12.15 -1.33
CA ALA A 67 16.16 -11.96 -2.76
C ALA A 67 14.66 -11.92 -3.08
N ASP A 68 14.28 -11.22 -4.14
CA ASP A 68 12.88 -11.02 -4.56
C ASP A 68 12.06 -12.31 -4.73
N ASP A 69 12.73 -13.40 -5.12
CA ASP A 69 12.12 -14.70 -5.39
C ASP A 69 12.05 -15.62 -4.16
N ASN A 70 12.57 -15.18 -3.00
CA ASN A 70 12.54 -15.97 -1.78
C ASN A 70 11.11 -16.06 -1.22
N GLN A 71 10.82 -17.20 -0.61
CA GLN A 71 9.63 -17.40 0.20
C GLN A 71 9.79 -16.77 1.59
N LEU A 72 8.68 -16.43 2.23
CA LEU A 72 8.68 -15.91 3.60
C LEU A 72 8.54 -17.06 4.61
N GLU A 73 9.33 -16.96 5.66
CA GLU A 73 9.38 -17.90 6.78
C GLU A 73 8.30 -17.54 7.81
N ASP A 74 7.70 -18.56 8.43
CA ASP A 74 6.72 -18.34 9.51
C ASP A 74 7.39 -17.75 10.74
N GLN A 75 6.70 -16.82 11.39
CA GLN A 75 7.18 -16.08 12.56
C GLN A 75 8.50 -15.31 12.34
N ALA A 76 8.83 -15.02 11.08
CA ALA A 76 10.05 -14.27 10.74
C ALA A 76 9.89 -12.76 10.90
N ILE A 77 11.02 -12.11 11.16
CA ILE A 77 11.13 -10.66 11.30
C ILE A 77 11.94 -10.12 10.14
N TYR A 78 11.30 -9.30 9.32
CA TYR A 78 11.90 -8.63 8.17
C TYR A 78 12.12 -7.15 8.47
N ILE A 79 13.23 -6.61 8.01
CA ILE A 79 13.61 -5.21 8.19
C ILE A 79 13.79 -4.59 6.81
N PHE A 80 13.06 -3.50 6.55
CA PHE A 80 13.30 -2.65 5.41
C PHE A 80 14.48 -1.72 5.70
N ASN A 81 15.46 -1.75 4.80
CA ASN A 81 16.63 -0.90 4.83
C ASN A 81 16.51 0.06 3.65
N PRO A 82 16.11 1.33 3.88
CA PRO A 82 16.05 2.31 2.82
C PRO A 82 17.44 2.45 2.20
N GLY A 83 17.51 2.48 0.88
CA GLY A 83 18.75 2.68 0.16
C GLY A 83 19.29 4.07 0.47
N ASN A 84 20.59 4.18 0.76
CA ASN A 84 21.27 5.46 0.73
C ASN A 84 21.02 6.04 -0.68
N GLU A 85 20.45 7.25 -0.79
CA GLU A 85 19.83 7.90 -1.97
C GLU A 85 20.64 7.95 -3.28
N GLN A 86 21.75 7.23 -3.40
CA GLN A 86 22.66 7.24 -4.54
C GLN A 86 22.57 6.02 -5.46
N THR A 87 21.77 4.99 -5.15
CA THR A 87 21.76 3.76 -5.94
C THR A 87 20.61 3.71 -6.96
N LYS A 88 21.00 3.91 -8.23
CA LYS A 88 20.32 3.53 -9.49
C LYS A 88 18.79 3.39 -9.44
N LYS A 89 18.11 4.32 -10.12
CA LYS A 89 16.74 4.15 -10.63
C LYS A 89 16.55 2.73 -11.17
N LEU A 90 15.76 1.92 -10.48
CA LEU A 90 15.19 0.73 -11.12
C LEU A 90 14.27 1.22 -12.25
N PRO A 91 14.40 0.70 -13.48
CA PRO A 91 13.49 1.06 -14.54
C PRO A 91 12.07 0.65 -14.13
N ARG A 92 11.19 1.65 -13.99
CA ARG A 92 9.77 1.57 -13.60
C ARG A 92 8.97 0.47 -14.33
N THR A 93 9.49 -0.03 -15.45
CA THR A 93 8.92 -1.11 -16.27
C THR A 93 9.03 -2.52 -15.67
N GLU A 94 9.77 -2.74 -14.58
CA GLU A 94 9.98 -4.09 -13.99
C GLU A 94 9.03 -4.45 -12.83
N TRP A 95 8.16 -3.53 -12.42
CA TRP A 95 7.04 -3.79 -11.50
C TRP A 95 5.81 -4.34 -12.23
N GLY A 96 6.05 -5.21 -13.22
CA GLY A 96 5.05 -5.74 -14.14
C GLY A 96 3.73 -6.06 -13.45
N GLY A 97 2.74 -5.20 -13.68
CA GLY A 97 1.35 -5.51 -13.41
C GLY A 97 1.04 -6.78 -14.17
N SER A 98 0.78 -7.88 -13.46
CA SER A 98 0.35 -9.11 -14.08
C SER A 98 -0.97 -8.79 -14.78
N GLN A 99 -0.95 -8.67 -16.11
CA GLN A 99 -2.17 -8.54 -16.89
C GLN A 99 -2.94 -9.84 -16.72
N SER A 100 -3.89 -9.83 -15.78
CA SER A 100 -4.88 -10.88 -15.66
C SER A 100 -5.70 -10.86 -16.93
N LYS A 101 -5.40 -11.77 -17.86
CA LYS A 101 -6.34 -12.15 -18.91
C LYS A 101 -7.50 -12.87 -18.24
N ARG A 102 -8.52 -12.12 -17.81
CA ARG A 102 -9.84 -12.68 -17.52
C ARG A 102 -10.77 -12.33 -18.66
N ASP A 103 -11.08 -13.36 -19.44
CA ASP A 103 -12.05 -13.30 -20.51
C ASP A 103 -13.47 -13.40 -19.93
N ASN A 104 -14.31 -12.45 -20.35
CA ASN A 104 -15.77 -12.46 -20.47
C ASN A 104 -16.68 -12.53 -19.22
N GLN A 105 -17.41 -11.41 -19.02
CA GLN A 105 -18.55 -11.14 -18.11
C GLN A 105 -18.26 -10.53 -16.72
N GLY A 106 -17.12 -9.85 -16.56
CA GLY A 106 -16.87 -9.05 -15.35
C GLY A 106 -17.79 -7.84 -15.25
N TYR A 107 -18.77 -7.89 -14.34
CA TYR A 107 -19.50 -6.69 -13.92
C TYR A 107 -18.55 -5.81 -13.12
N THR A 108 -18.04 -4.76 -13.74
CA THR A 108 -17.35 -3.68 -13.02
C THR A 108 -18.36 -2.93 -12.15
N GLN A 109 -18.01 -2.71 -10.89
CA GLN A 109 -18.79 -1.93 -9.95
C GLN A 109 -18.07 -0.61 -9.66
N ALA A 110 -18.84 0.47 -9.55
CA ALA A 110 -18.35 1.73 -9.02
C ALA A 110 -18.32 1.64 -7.49
N ILE A 111 -17.22 2.04 -6.90
CA ILE A 111 -16.91 1.90 -5.47
C ILE A 111 -16.52 3.28 -4.97
N HIS A 112 -17.14 3.72 -3.88
CA HIS A 112 -16.75 4.98 -3.26
C HIS A 112 -15.52 4.78 -2.38
N THR A 113 -14.47 5.59 -2.57
CA THR A 113 -13.26 5.58 -1.73
C THR A 113 -13.62 5.98 -0.29
N ILE A 114 -14.45 7.01 -0.13
CA ILE A 114 -15.09 7.37 1.13
C ILE A 114 -16.53 6.86 1.07
N SER A 115 -16.90 5.96 1.99
CA SER A 115 -18.21 5.29 1.96
C SER A 115 -19.38 6.27 1.90
N PHE A 116 -20.31 6.03 0.97
CA PHE A 116 -21.53 6.82 0.79
C PHE A 116 -22.31 7.03 2.11
N ALA A 117 -22.34 6.01 2.97
CA ALA A 117 -23.02 6.05 4.27
C ALA A 117 -22.49 7.12 5.25
N ARG A 118 -21.30 7.68 5.01
CA ARG A 118 -20.73 8.77 5.81
C ARG A 118 -21.29 10.15 5.44
N GLY A 119 -21.81 10.30 4.22
CA GLY A 119 -22.40 11.53 3.69
C GLY A 119 -21.39 12.65 3.40
N ASP A 120 -21.89 13.74 2.81
CA ASP A 120 -21.08 14.87 2.32
C ASP A 120 -20.27 15.57 3.42
N GLN A 121 -20.83 15.68 4.63
CA GLN A 121 -20.16 16.36 5.75
C GLN A 121 -18.83 15.72 6.13
N TRP A 122 -18.75 14.39 6.05
CA TRP A 122 -17.52 13.65 6.36
C TRP A 122 -16.44 13.89 5.30
N LEU A 123 -16.83 13.92 4.03
CA LEU A 123 -15.94 14.26 2.92
C LEU A 123 -15.38 15.69 3.11
N LEU A 124 -16.24 16.67 3.37
CA LEU A 124 -15.84 18.06 3.58
C LEU A 124 -14.89 18.21 4.77
N GLN A 125 -15.10 17.44 5.85
CA GLN A 125 -14.17 17.40 6.98
C GLN A 125 -12.79 16.87 6.58
N ILE A 126 -12.72 15.76 5.83
CA ILE A 126 -11.44 15.21 5.33
C ILE A 126 -10.71 16.24 4.45
N ILE A 127 -11.44 16.95 3.59
CA ILE A 127 -10.87 18.00 2.73
C ILE A 127 -10.31 19.14 3.59
N ALA A 128 -11.07 19.61 4.58
CA ALA A 128 -10.66 20.68 5.48
C ALA A 128 -9.43 20.30 6.33
N GLU A 129 -9.35 19.07 6.83
CA GLU A 129 -8.20 18.58 7.62
C GLU A 129 -6.94 18.39 6.77
N ARG A 130 -7.08 18.30 5.44
CA ARG A 130 -5.97 18.14 4.48
C ARG A 130 -5.50 19.46 3.85
N SER A 131 -5.92 20.62 4.37
CA SER A 131 -5.68 21.96 3.80
C SER A 131 -4.21 22.44 3.74
N GLY A 132 -3.24 21.54 3.87
CA GLY A 132 -1.79 21.81 3.77
C GLY A 132 -1.06 21.01 2.67
N PHE A 133 -1.75 20.18 1.89
CA PHE A 133 -1.14 19.54 0.73
C PHE A 133 -0.97 20.56 -0.40
N GLU A 134 0.27 20.72 -0.88
CA GLU A 134 0.61 21.67 -1.92
C GLU A 134 -0.25 21.47 -3.18
N GLY A 135 -0.97 22.51 -3.59
CA GLY A 135 -1.50 22.64 -4.95
C GLY A 135 -3.01 22.51 -5.16
N ASP A 136 -3.84 22.39 -4.11
CA ASP A 136 -5.30 22.20 -4.23
C ASP A 136 -5.71 21.09 -5.23
N GLU A 137 -4.80 20.17 -5.55
CA GLU A 137 -4.87 19.36 -6.77
C GLU A 137 -6.09 18.41 -6.73
N GLY A 138 -7.19 18.88 -7.30
CA GLY A 138 -8.41 18.10 -7.54
C GLY A 138 -9.44 18.09 -6.42
N VAL A 139 -9.24 18.81 -5.31
CA VAL A 139 -10.23 18.90 -4.21
C VAL A 139 -11.16 20.10 -4.34
N ASN A 140 -10.75 21.13 -5.08
CA ASN A 140 -11.61 22.28 -5.36
C ASN A 140 -12.88 21.84 -6.10
N GLY A 141 -14.03 22.28 -5.58
CA GLY A 141 -15.36 21.94 -6.10
C GLY A 141 -15.81 20.50 -5.83
N MET A 142 -15.17 19.78 -4.91
CA MET A 142 -15.63 18.47 -4.45
C MET A 142 -16.57 18.65 -3.25
N GLU A 143 -17.86 18.84 -3.53
CA GLU A 143 -18.87 19.20 -2.51
C GLU A 143 -19.79 18.02 -2.12
N SER A 144 -19.73 16.91 -2.86
CA SER A 144 -20.63 15.77 -2.69
C SER A 144 -19.89 14.44 -2.66
N ILE A 145 -20.40 13.52 -1.84
CA ILE A 145 -19.92 12.15 -1.73
C ILE A 145 -20.09 11.35 -3.04
N ASP A 146 -21.05 11.75 -3.89
CA ASP A 146 -21.29 11.17 -5.22
C ASP A 146 -20.38 11.75 -6.31
N ASP A 147 -19.42 12.62 -5.95
CA ASP A 147 -18.45 13.12 -6.91
C ASP A 147 -17.64 11.97 -7.51
N VAL A 148 -17.48 11.96 -8.83
CA VAL A 148 -16.75 10.91 -9.56
C VAL A 148 -15.29 10.75 -9.10
N ARG A 149 -14.70 11.78 -8.48
CA ARG A 149 -13.36 11.74 -7.87
C ARG A 149 -13.32 10.96 -6.55
N ASN A 150 -14.47 10.75 -5.90
CA ASN A 150 -14.63 9.83 -4.79
C ASN A 150 -14.86 8.39 -5.27
N GLY A 151 -14.78 8.11 -6.57
CA GLY A 151 -15.05 6.79 -7.13
C GLY A 151 -13.81 6.07 -7.63
N LEU A 152 -13.82 4.75 -7.55
CA LEU A 152 -12.96 3.85 -8.32
C LEU A 152 -13.80 2.71 -8.90
N CYS A 153 -13.29 2.03 -9.91
CA CYS A 153 -13.95 0.89 -10.54
C CYS A 153 -13.21 -0.39 -10.18
N GLY A 154 -13.93 -1.39 -9.68
CA GLY A 154 -13.39 -2.70 -9.30
C GLY A 154 -14.32 -3.83 -9.73
N ASP A 155 -13.87 -5.07 -9.61
CA ASP A 155 -14.78 -6.22 -9.70
C ASP A 155 -15.55 -6.43 -8.38
N ILE A 156 -16.50 -7.35 -8.39
CA ILE A 156 -17.35 -7.64 -7.23
C ILE A 156 -16.57 -8.17 -6.02
N GLU A 157 -15.49 -8.93 -6.25
CA GLU A 157 -14.65 -9.48 -5.17
C GLU A 157 -13.90 -8.34 -4.49
N PHE A 158 -13.38 -7.39 -5.29
CA PHE A 158 -12.73 -6.18 -4.84
C PHE A 158 -13.70 -5.29 -4.04
N HIS A 159 -14.92 -5.06 -4.53
CA HIS A 159 -15.91 -4.24 -3.83
C HIS A 159 -16.26 -4.81 -2.45
N ILE A 160 -16.53 -6.12 -2.38
CA ILE A 160 -16.82 -6.81 -1.11
C ILE A 160 -15.66 -6.67 -0.13
N ALA A 161 -14.42 -6.83 -0.60
CA ALA A 161 -13.24 -6.70 0.25
C ALA A 161 -13.02 -5.24 0.71
N PHE A 162 -13.28 -4.26 -0.14
CA PHE A 162 -13.18 -2.84 0.19
C PHE A 162 -14.22 -2.44 1.25
N ASP A 163 -15.50 -2.83 1.07
CA ASP A 163 -16.58 -2.55 2.03
C ASP A 163 -16.36 -3.20 3.41
N ARG A 164 -15.64 -4.33 3.45
CA ARG A 164 -15.27 -5.02 4.69
C ARG A 164 -14.04 -4.43 5.38
N ASN A 165 -13.47 -3.34 4.85
CA ASN A 165 -12.18 -2.78 5.29
C ASN A 165 -11.04 -3.80 5.25
N GLU A 166 -11.10 -4.76 4.31
CA GLU A 166 -9.99 -5.68 4.04
C GLU A 166 -8.97 -5.04 3.09
N LEU A 167 -9.35 -4.02 2.32
CA LEU A 167 -8.50 -3.30 1.36
C LEU A 167 -8.53 -1.79 1.61
N GLY A 168 -7.40 -1.13 1.39
CA GLY A 168 -7.29 0.34 1.38
C GLY A 168 -6.73 0.86 0.07
N VAL A 169 -7.09 2.10 -0.28
CA VAL A 169 -6.46 2.86 -1.37
C VAL A 169 -5.36 3.73 -0.78
N ILE A 170 -4.11 3.49 -1.20
CA ILE A 170 -3.00 4.38 -0.88
C ILE A 170 -2.71 5.24 -2.12
N LYS A 171 -2.83 6.56 -1.96
CA LYS A 171 -2.40 7.53 -2.97
C LYS A 171 -0.96 7.94 -2.63
N THR A 172 0.01 7.48 -3.41
CA THR A 172 1.41 7.91 -3.28
C THR A 172 1.65 9.14 -4.17
N GLN A 173 2.30 10.17 -3.64
CA GLN A 173 2.74 11.29 -4.48
C GLN A 173 3.84 10.80 -5.42
N SER A 174 3.58 10.81 -6.73
CA SER A 174 4.65 10.60 -7.71
C SER A 174 5.38 11.93 -7.92
N TYR A 175 6.47 12.17 -7.20
CA TYR A 175 7.33 13.32 -7.46
C TYR A 175 8.01 13.20 -8.84
N SER A 176 7.39 13.80 -9.84
CA SER A 176 8.01 14.04 -11.15
C SER A 176 9.11 15.10 -10.99
N ARG A 177 10.37 14.67 -10.87
CA ARG A 177 11.55 15.58 -10.85
C ARG A 177 11.75 16.39 -12.15
N HIS A 178 10.85 16.31 -13.14
CA HIS A 178 11.03 16.93 -14.46
C HIS A 178 9.89 17.91 -14.80
N GLY A 179 9.56 18.87 -13.92
CA GLY A 179 8.91 20.15 -14.27
C GLY A 179 7.70 20.13 -15.22
N ARG A 180 7.07 18.98 -15.40
CA ARG A 180 5.95 18.73 -16.30
C ARG A 180 4.98 17.90 -15.48
N HIS A 181 3.94 18.59 -15.03
CA HIS A 181 2.81 18.03 -14.31
C HIS A 181 2.11 17.03 -15.23
N SER A 182 2.37 15.74 -15.02
CA SER A 182 1.55 14.65 -15.52
C SER A 182 1.25 13.77 -14.33
N ILE A 183 0.05 13.94 -13.78
CA ILE A 183 -0.48 13.13 -12.68
C ILE A 183 -0.87 11.79 -13.29
N CYS A 184 -0.03 10.77 -13.11
CA CYS A 184 -0.51 9.39 -13.09
C CYS A 184 -0.54 8.99 -11.63
N SER A 185 -1.73 9.03 -11.04
CA SER A 185 -2.00 8.39 -9.75
C SER A 185 -2.04 6.88 -10.00
N ASP A 186 -0.92 6.22 -9.73
CA ASP A 186 -0.89 4.76 -9.63
C ASP A 186 -1.54 4.43 -8.26
N ALA A 187 -2.77 3.90 -8.30
CA ALA A 187 -3.44 3.42 -7.11
C ALA A 187 -2.87 2.04 -6.74
N TYR A 188 -2.34 1.93 -5.53
CA TYR A 188 -1.75 0.70 -5.03
C TYR A 188 -2.60 0.14 -3.89
N PHE A 189 -2.90 -1.15 -3.98
CA PHE A 189 -3.75 -1.85 -3.02
C PHE A 189 -2.89 -2.47 -1.92
N SER A 190 -3.07 -2.01 -0.69
CA SER A 190 -2.55 -2.68 0.49
C SER A 190 -3.69 -3.20 1.34
N CYS A 191 -3.61 -4.48 1.70
CA CYS A 191 -4.54 -5.19 2.55
C CYS A 191 -3.96 -5.18 3.97
N THR A 192 -4.24 -4.14 4.76
CA THR A 192 -3.93 -4.12 6.19
C THR A 192 -5.05 -3.44 6.96
N HIS A 193 -5.55 -4.14 7.99
CA HIS A 193 -6.39 -3.54 9.03
C HIS A 193 -5.62 -2.39 9.69
N PHE A 194 -6.01 -1.16 9.40
CA PHE A 194 -5.66 -0.03 10.25
C PHE A 194 -6.79 0.19 11.26
N LEU A 195 -6.44 -0.03 12.53
CA LEU A 195 -7.09 0.50 13.74
C LEU A 195 -8.54 0.02 14.00
N SER A 196 -8.69 -0.96 14.89
CA SER A 196 -9.69 -0.84 15.96
C SER A 196 -8.96 -0.57 17.27
N PRO A 197 -9.42 0.37 18.11
CA PRO A 197 -9.06 0.40 19.52
C PRO A 197 -9.60 -0.85 20.26
#